data_AF-A0A655YKX0-F1
#
_entry.id   AF-A0A655YKX0-F1
#
_cell.length_a   1.000
_cell.length_b   1.000
_cell.length_c   1.000
_cell.angle_alpha   90.00
_cell.angle_beta   90.00
_cell.angle_gamma   90.00
#
_symmetry.space_group_name_H-M   'P 1'
#
loop_
_entity.id
_entity.type
_entity.pdbx_description
1 polymer ?
#
loop_
_entity_poly.entity_id
_entity_poly.type
_entity_poly.pdbx_seq_one_letter_code
_entity_poly.pdbx_strand_id
1 'polypeptide(L)'
;MSPGAYFNIKADPRDREVFDHLLPELEKRNLAYLHEGMFDDSVTFDFLGGRVSTYLRQHYSKTLMGVGGFSAETGAAAIENNEFDLLAIGRPFIANPDYIARVQNGEELKAYQDSMLTELY
;
A
#
# COMPACT_ATOMS: atom_id res chain seq x y z
N MET A 1 7.75 -0.81 3.03
CA MET A 1 8.08 -2.20 3.37
C MET A 1 7.30 -3.11 2.47
N SER A 2 7.99 -4.03 1.79
CA SER A 2 7.43 -4.83 0.70
C SER A 2 7.69 -6.33 0.91
N PRO A 3 7.02 -6.97 1.89
CA PRO A 3 7.23 -8.38 2.20
C PRO A 3 6.71 -9.36 1.14
N GLY A 4 5.99 -8.88 0.11
CA GLY A 4 5.47 -9.70 -1.00
C GLY A 4 5.73 -9.15 -2.42
N ALA A 5 6.38 -7.99 -2.57
CA ALA A 5 6.51 -7.32 -3.88
C ALA A 5 7.68 -7.85 -4.73
N TYR A 6 7.70 -9.15 -5.01
CA TYR A 6 8.78 -9.76 -5.78
C TYR A 6 8.71 -9.34 -7.25
N PHE A 7 9.75 -8.65 -7.74
CA PHE A 7 9.93 -8.32 -9.15
C PHE A 7 11.34 -8.74 -9.57
N ASN A 8 11.44 -9.61 -10.58
CA ASN A 8 12.70 -10.21 -11.06
C ASN A 8 13.47 -11.06 -10.03
N ILE A 9 12.87 -11.36 -8.88
CA ILE A 9 13.44 -12.21 -7.83
C ILE A 9 12.41 -13.27 -7.42
N LYS A 10 12.87 -14.40 -6.86
CA LYS A 10 12.00 -15.44 -6.32
C LYS A 10 11.81 -15.23 -4.83
N ALA A 11 10.62 -15.54 -4.34
CA ALA A 11 10.33 -15.60 -2.92
C ALA A 11 11.11 -16.72 -2.23
N ASP A 12 11.54 -16.49 -1.01
CA ASP A 12 12.09 -17.48 -0.09
C ASP A 12 11.22 -17.54 1.17
N PRO A 13 10.85 -18.72 1.69
CA PRO A 13 10.08 -18.83 2.94
C PRO A 13 10.70 -18.06 4.12
N ARG A 14 12.03 -17.92 4.13
CA ARG A 14 12.77 -17.16 5.17
C ARG A 14 12.57 -15.65 5.07
N ASP A 15 12.03 -15.13 3.96
CA ASP A 15 11.74 -13.71 3.82
C ASP A 15 10.79 -13.26 4.93
N ARG A 16 9.79 -14.08 5.29
CA ARG A 16 8.89 -13.84 6.42
C ARG A 16 9.66 -13.60 7.73
N GLU A 17 10.65 -14.44 8.03
CA GLU A 17 11.42 -14.37 9.28
C GLU A 17 12.13 -13.03 9.44
N VAL A 18 12.58 -12.44 8.32
CA VAL A 18 13.19 -11.10 8.32
C VAL A 18 12.17 -10.04 8.75
N PHE A 19 10.95 -10.07 8.22
CA PHE A 19 9.92 -9.10 8.57
C PHE A 19 9.32 -9.33 9.96
N ASP A 20 9.18 -10.59 10.38
CA ASP A 20 8.76 -10.95 11.74
C ASP A 20 9.73 -10.41 12.80
N HIS A 21 11.03 -10.33 12.48
CA HIS A 21 12.03 -9.68 13.34
C HIS A 21 12.03 -8.15 13.19
N LEU A 22 11.95 -7.65 11.97
CA LEU A 22 12.13 -6.22 11.68
C LEU A 22 10.96 -5.36 12.19
N LEU A 23 9.71 -5.80 12.06
CA LEU A 23 8.54 -4.99 12.42
C LEU A 23 8.51 -4.62 13.92
N PRO A 24 8.72 -5.56 14.86
CA PRO A 24 8.85 -5.22 16.28
C PRO A 24 10.03 -4.29 16.59
N GLU A 25 11.13 -4.42 15.86
CA GLU A 25 12.26 -3.50 15.99
C GLU A 25 11.85 -2.09 15.53
N LEU A 26 11.26 -1.95 14.34
CA LEU A 26 10.78 -0.66 13.83
C LEU A 26 9.78 0.00 14.78
N GLU A 27 8.91 -0.76 15.41
CA GLU A 27 7.93 -0.23 16.37
C GLU A 27 8.58 0.45 17.58
N LYS A 28 9.78 0.02 18.00
CA LYS A 28 10.56 0.67 19.07
C LYS A 28 11.12 2.04 18.65
N ARG A 29 11.22 2.31 17.35
CA ARG A 29 11.66 3.60 16.81
C ARG A 29 10.39 4.42 16.64
N ASN A 30 10.33 5.62 17.21
CA ASN A 30 9.14 6.45 17.16
C ASN A 30 8.94 7.06 15.76
N LEU A 31 8.64 6.21 14.77
CA LEU A 31 8.48 6.56 13.38
C LEU A 31 7.16 7.32 13.17
N ALA A 32 7.15 8.24 12.22
CA ALA A 32 5.94 8.93 11.82
C ALA A 32 4.91 7.95 11.22
N TYR A 33 5.36 7.03 10.37
CA TYR A 33 4.56 5.94 9.83
C TYR A 33 5.44 4.83 9.26
N LEU A 34 4.84 3.65 9.10
CA LEU A 34 5.34 2.61 8.21
C LEU A 34 4.55 2.65 6.91
N HIS A 35 5.21 2.57 5.76
CA HIS A 35 4.53 2.53 4.45
C HIS A 35 4.63 1.12 3.89
N GLU A 36 3.52 0.53 3.47
CA GLU A 36 3.50 -0.65 2.61
C GLU A 36 4.15 -0.35 1.24
N GLY A 37 4.71 -1.36 0.57
CA GLY A 37 5.18 -1.26 -0.80
C GLY A 37 4.64 -2.43 -1.62
N MET A 38 3.54 -2.21 -2.33
CA MET A 38 2.88 -3.16 -3.22
C MET A 38 2.26 -2.44 -4.43
N PHE A 39 2.19 -3.12 -5.57
CA PHE A 39 1.46 -2.63 -6.75
C PHE A 39 -0.05 -2.91 -6.67
N ASP A 40 -0.39 -4.02 -6.02
CA ASP A 40 -1.74 -4.55 -5.83
C ASP A 40 -1.77 -5.30 -4.50
N ASP A 41 -2.41 -4.74 -3.47
CA ASP A 41 -2.55 -5.36 -2.16
C ASP A 41 -3.66 -6.42 -2.13
N SER A 42 -4.46 -6.58 -3.18
CA SER A 42 -5.43 -7.69 -3.24
C SER A 42 -4.76 -9.06 -3.34
N VAL A 43 -3.48 -9.09 -3.73
CA VAL A 43 -2.67 -10.30 -3.83
C VAL A 43 -2.38 -10.88 -2.44
N THR A 44 -2.72 -12.14 -2.25
CA THR A 44 -2.43 -12.90 -1.03
C THR A 44 -1.17 -13.74 -1.16
N PHE A 45 -0.43 -13.87 -0.08
CA PHE A 45 0.78 -14.67 0.00
C PHE A 45 0.66 -15.72 1.12
N ASP A 46 0.80 -17.00 0.76
CA ASP A 46 0.68 -18.12 1.71
C ASP A 46 1.64 -17.97 2.90
N PHE A 47 2.88 -17.54 2.64
CA PHE A 47 3.89 -17.36 3.70
C PHE A 47 3.59 -16.19 4.64
N LEU A 48 2.76 -15.22 4.22
CA LEU A 48 2.29 -14.12 5.07
C LEU A 48 0.94 -14.43 5.73
N GLY A 49 0.23 -15.48 5.28
CA GLY A 49 -1.12 -15.81 5.76
C GLY A 49 -2.21 -14.84 5.28
N GLY A 50 -1.98 -14.11 4.18
CA GLY A 50 -2.93 -13.14 3.65
C GLY A 50 -2.31 -12.07 2.77
N ARG A 51 -2.96 -10.90 2.71
CA ARG A 51 -2.46 -9.69 2.05
C ARG A 51 -1.30 -9.06 2.82
N VAL A 52 -0.50 -8.25 2.13
CA VAL A 52 0.63 -7.55 2.76
C VAL A 52 0.13 -6.55 3.80
N SER A 53 -0.87 -5.72 3.49
CA SER A 53 -1.47 -4.77 4.43
C SER A 53 -1.91 -5.43 5.74
N THR A 54 -2.58 -6.58 5.63
CA THR A 54 -3.11 -7.34 6.77
C THR A 54 -1.98 -7.92 7.63
N TYR A 55 -0.95 -8.50 7.00
CA TYR A 55 0.24 -8.97 7.70
C TYR A 55 0.96 -7.82 8.43
N LEU A 56 1.18 -6.67 7.75
CA LEU A 56 1.82 -5.52 8.37
C LEU A 56 1.02 -5.01 9.58
N ARG A 57 -0.31 -4.90 9.46
CA ARG A 57 -1.18 -4.43 10.55
C ARG A 57 -1.17 -5.36 11.77
N GLN A 58 -1.06 -6.67 11.57
CA GLN A 58 -0.96 -7.65 12.66
C GLN A 58 0.36 -7.53 13.45
N HIS A 59 1.43 -7.06 12.81
CA HIS A 59 2.78 -7.05 13.36
C HIS A 59 3.32 -5.64 13.67
N TYR A 60 2.57 -4.58 13.33
CA TYR A 60 2.94 -3.19 13.58
C TYR A 60 1.71 -2.38 14.00
N SER A 61 1.70 -1.90 15.24
CA SER A 61 0.50 -1.29 15.85
C SER A 61 0.38 0.23 15.66
N LYS A 62 1.43 0.89 15.18
CA LYS A 62 1.47 2.35 14.98
C LYS A 62 0.94 2.73 13.59
N THR A 63 1.02 4.02 13.26
CA THR A 63 0.56 4.55 11.97
C THR A 63 1.17 3.79 10.79
N LEU A 64 0.33 3.12 10.02
CA LEU A 64 0.70 2.41 8.80
C LEU A 64 -0.13 2.92 7.61
N MET A 65 0.58 3.16 6.51
CA MET A 65 0.06 3.63 5.24
C MET A 65 -0.06 2.46 4.26
N GLY A 66 -1.27 2.15 3.82
CA GLY A 66 -1.58 1.15 2.80
C GLY A 66 -1.42 1.70 1.39
N VAL A 67 -1.15 0.82 0.43
CA VAL A 67 -1.00 1.16 -0.99
C VAL A 67 -1.31 -0.06 -1.86
N GLY A 68 -1.61 0.17 -3.15
CA GLY A 68 -1.64 -0.90 -4.14
C GLY A 68 -3.06 -1.28 -4.57
N GLY A 69 -3.55 -0.62 -5.62
CA GLY A 69 -4.82 -0.99 -6.27
C GLY A 69 -6.09 -0.40 -5.65
N PHE A 70 -5.99 0.33 -4.53
CA PHE A 70 -7.14 0.98 -3.90
C PHE A 70 -7.73 2.13 -4.73
N SER A 71 -9.05 2.25 -4.70
CA SER A 71 -9.78 3.48 -5.01
C SER A 71 -9.97 4.31 -3.73
N ALA A 72 -10.53 5.51 -3.85
CA ALA A 72 -10.87 6.32 -2.67
C ALA A 72 -11.88 5.59 -1.78
N GLU A 73 -12.86 4.92 -2.38
CA GLU A 73 -13.92 4.19 -1.69
C GLU A 73 -13.40 2.94 -1.00
N THR A 74 -12.63 2.10 -1.72
CA THR A 74 -12.11 0.86 -1.11
C THR A 74 -11.05 1.15 -0.06
N GLY A 75 -10.25 2.20 -0.25
CA GLY A 75 -9.29 2.64 0.75
C GLY A 75 -9.95 3.27 1.98
N ALA A 76 -11.03 4.03 1.82
CA ALA A 76 -11.83 4.54 2.95
C ALA A 76 -12.41 3.38 3.77
N ALA A 77 -13.00 2.38 3.12
CA ALA A 77 -13.53 1.20 3.79
C ALA A 77 -12.43 0.42 4.54
N ALA A 78 -11.23 0.27 3.95
CA ALA A 78 -10.11 -0.38 4.60
C ALA A 78 -9.61 0.39 5.86
N ILE A 79 -9.64 1.73 5.81
CA ILE A 79 -9.33 2.57 6.98
C ILE A 79 -10.40 2.40 8.08
N GLU A 80 -11.68 2.42 7.72
CA GLU A 80 -12.79 2.17 8.66
C GLU A 80 -12.69 0.80 9.34
N ASN A 81 -12.20 -0.20 8.61
CA ASN A 81 -11.96 -1.56 9.12
C ASN A 81 -10.65 -1.70 9.90
N ASN A 82 -9.91 -0.62 10.13
CA ASN A 82 -8.61 -0.61 10.81
C ASN A 82 -7.56 -1.52 10.14
N GLU A 83 -7.65 -1.71 8.82
CA GLU A 83 -6.63 -2.41 8.03
C GLU A 83 -5.38 -1.53 7.89
N PHE A 84 -5.59 -0.22 7.67
CA PHE A 84 -4.53 0.78 7.78
C PHE A 84 -5.03 2.18 8.17
N ASP A 85 -4.11 3.11 8.47
CA ASP A 85 -4.46 4.45 8.97
C ASP A 85 -4.46 5.52 7.87
N LEU A 86 -3.63 5.30 6.84
CA LEU A 86 -3.45 6.23 5.72
C LEU A 86 -3.46 5.45 4.41
N LEU A 87 -3.89 6.10 3.33
CA LEU A 87 -3.88 5.52 1.99
C LEU A 87 -2.95 6.32 1.07
N ALA A 88 -2.00 5.64 0.44
CA ALA A 88 -1.22 6.19 -0.65
C ALA A 88 -1.90 5.91 -2.00
N ILE A 89 -2.04 6.95 -2.82
CA ILE A 89 -2.54 6.87 -4.19
C ILE A 89 -1.38 7.19 -5.14
N GLY A 90 -1.13 6.31 -6.11
CA GLY A 90 -0.03 6.44 -7.08
C GLY A 90 -0.53 6.78 -8.48
N ARG A 91 -0.72 5.76 -9.32
CA ARG A 91 -1.19 5.86 -10.71
C ARG A 91 -2.37 6.84 -10.92
N PRO A 92 -3.42 6.88 -10.06
CA PRO A 92 -4.50 7.86 -10.23
C PRO A 92 -4.06 9.32 -10.10
N PHE A 93 -3.06 9.64 -9.27
CA PHE A 93 -2.50 10.99 -9.16
C PHE A 93 -1.71 11.40 -10.40
N ILE A 94 -1.02 10.45 -11.06
CA ILE A 94 -0.34 10.72 -12.33
C ILE A 94 -1.36 11.07 -13.42
N ALA A 95 -2.45 10.30 -13.51
CA ALA A 95 -3.48 10.50 -14.51
C ALA A 95 -4.38 11.74 -14.22
N ASN A 96 -4.45 12.16 -12.96
CA ASN A 96 -5.33 13.22 -12.47
C ASN A 96 -4.56 14.10 -11.46
N PRO A 97 -3.88 15.18 -11.90
CA PRO A 97 -3.20 16.10 -10.98
C PRO A 97 -4.14 16.75 -9.94
N ASP A 98 -5.42 16.84 -10.29
CA ASP A 98 -6.54 17.32 -9.47
C ASP A 98 -7.32 16.18 -8.77
N TYR A 99 -6.72 14.99 -8.61
CA TYR A 99 -7.36 13.77 -8.08
C TYR A 99 -8.22 14.02 -6.83
N ILE A 100 -7.70 14.75 -5.85
CA ILE A 100 -8.41 15.01 -4.58
C ILE A 100 -9.71 15.77 -4.82
N ALA A 101 -9.68 16.82 -5.65
CA ALA A 101 -10.87 17.60 -5.96
C ALA A 101 -11.91 16.76 -6.71
N ARG A 102 -11.45 15.94 -7.68
CA ARG A 102 -12.33 15.03 -8.43
C ARG A 102 -13.04 14.03 -7.51
N VAL A 103 -12.29 13.38 -6.63
CA VAL A 103 -12.85 12.42 -5.65
C VAL A 103 -13.86 13.11 -4.74
N GLN A 104 -13.52 14.28 -4.20
CA GLN A 104 -14.43 15.03 -3.32
C GLN A 104 -15.73 15.45 -4.00
N ASN A 105 -15.68 15.74 -5.31
CA ASN A 105 -16.83 16.17 -6.09
C ASN A 105 -17.57 15.00 -6.79
N GLY A 106 -17.07 13.76 -6.70
CA GLY A 106 -17.60 12.62 -7.44
C GLY A 106 -17.44 12.74 -8.96
N GLU A 107 -16.39 13.42 -9.41
CA GLU A 107 -16.09 13.59 -10.84
C GLU A 107 -15.41 12.36 -11.43
N GLU A 108 -15.53 12.21 -12.75
CA GLU A 108 -14.88 11.12 -13.48
C GLU A 108 -13.34 11.21 -13.39
N LEU A 109 -12.72 10.07 -13.10
CA LEU A 109 -11.27 9.91 -13.03
C LEU A 109 -10.74 9.35 -14.35
N LYS A 110 -9.70 9.97 -14.88
CA LYS A 110 -8.95 9.43 -16.02
C LYS A 110 -8.17 8.19 -15.57
N ALA A 111 -8.29 7.12 -16.34
CA ALA A 111 -7.50 5.91 -16.13
C ALA A 111 -6.03 6.16 -16.48
N TYR A 112 -5.13 5.65 -15.64
CA TYR A 112 -3.70 5.69 -15.89
C TYR A 112 -3.32 4.93 -17.16
N GLN A 113 -2.38 5.49 -17.92
CA GLN A 113 -1.72 4.85 -19.04
C GLN A 113 -0.22 5.07 -18.92
N ASP A 114 0.58 4.06 -19.29
CA ASP A 114 2.05 4.11 -19.14
C ASP A 114 2.69 5.26 -19.94
N SER A 115 2.09 5.63 -21.08
CA SER A 115 2.51 6.78 -21.90
C SER A 115 2.49 8.10 -21.13
N MET A 116 1.69 8.23 -20.07
CA MET A 116 1.64 9.43 -19.23
C MET A 116 2.96 9.68 -18.50
N LEU A 117 3.84 8.67 -18.35
CA LEU A 117 5.16 8.85 -17.74
C LEU A 117 6.15 9.62 -18.63
N THR A 118 5.82 9.83 -19.91
CA THR A 118 6.67 10.58 -20.84
C THR A 118 6.48 12.10 -20.76
N GLU A 119 5.48 12.55 -20.00
CA GLU A 119 5.11 13.95 -19.83
C GLU A 119 5.13 14.32 -18.34
N LEU A 120 5.54 15.55 -18.02
CA LEU A 120 5.47 16.10 -16.66
C LEU A 120 4.62 17.38 -16.73
N TYR A 121 3.50 17.38 -16.01
CA TYR A 121 2.57 18.50 -15.92
C TYR A 121 2.87 19.40 -14.72
#